data_AF-A0A537M0I5-F1
#
_entry.id   AF-A0A537M0I5-F1
#
_cell.length_a   1.000
_cell.length_b   1.000
_cell.length_c   1.000
_cell.angle_alpha   90.00
_cell.angle_beta   90.00
_cell.angle_gamma   90.00
#
_symmetry.space_group_name_H-M   'P 1'
#
loop_
_entity.id
_entity.type
_entity.pdbx_description
1 polymer ?
#
loop_
_entity_poly.entity_id
_entity_poly.type
_entity_poly.pdbx_seq_one_letter_code
_entity_poly.pdbx_strand_id
1 'polypeptide(L)'
;MKHRLHLEALGFCIVWAALAVAGWALLGLVAGLLLSVGLFLLVMPTSAVVLSKTGNFALERGVRWSILAVAAIVLLAVSDLS
;
A
#
# COMPACT_ATOMS: atom_id res chain seq x y z
N MET A 1 -18.76 15.17 0.01
CA MET A 1 -18.07 13.88 -0.25
C MET A 1 -16.54 13.98 -0.34
N LYS A 2 -15.95 15.11 -0.76
CA LYS A 2 -14.48 15.30 -0.89
C LYS A 2 -13.66 15.04 0.40
N HIS A 3 -14.19 15.40 1.57
CA HIS A 3 -13.49 15.23 2.85
C HIS A 3 -13.23 13.78 3.28
N ARG A 4 -14.10 12.82 2.92
CA ARG A 4 -13.92 11.42 3.34
C ARG A 4 -12.78 10.72 2.59
N LEU A 5 -12.52 11.11 1.34
CA LEU A 5 -11.44 10.54 0.53
C LEU A 5 -10.05 10.87 1.08
N HIS A 6 -9.86 12.08 1.62
CA HIS A 6 -8.58 12.49 2.19
C HIS A 6 -8.23 11.71 3.46
N LEU A 7 -9.21 11.48 4.34
CA LEU A 7 -9.02 10.67 5.55
C LEU A 7 -8.66 9.22 5.23
N GLU A 8 -9.25 8.67 4.17
CA GLU A 8 -9.03 7.29 3.77
C GLU A 8 -7.64 7.10 3.12
N ALA A 9 -7.22 8.05 2.29
CA ALA A 9 -5.86 8.08 1.77
C ALA A 9 -4.82 8.23 2.89
N LEU A 10 -5.11 9.07 3.89
CA LEU A 10 -4.27 9.19 5.09
C LEU A 10 -4.19 7.87 5.86
N GLY A 11 -5.33 7.22 6.09
CA GLY A 11 -5.41 5.91 6.74
C GLY A 11 -4.57 4.86 5.99
N PHE A 12 -4.70 4.81 4.67
CA PHE A 12 -3.89 3.93 3.83
C PHE A 12 -2.38 4.19 3.99
N CYS A 13 -1.96 5.46 3.95
CA CYS A 13 -0.55 5.82 4.13
C CYS A 13 -0.03 5.43 5.52
N ILE A 14 -0.83 5.60 6.57
CA ILE A 14 -0.44 5.21 7.93
C ILE A 14 -0.24 3.69 8.02
N VAL A 15 -1.20 2.90 7.52
CA VAL A 15 -1.10 1.43 7.57
C VAL A 15 0.07 0.94 6.71
N TRP A 16 0.31 1.56 5.54
CA TRP A 16 1.45 1.20 4.70
C TRP A 16 2.79 1.57 5.35
N ALA A 17 2.89 2.72 6.00
CA ALA A 17 4.09 3.10 6.74
C ALA A 17 4.35 2.13 7.89
N ALA A 18 3.32 1.72 8.63
CA ALA A 18 3.43 0.68 9.66
C ALA A 18 3.93 -0.64 9.06
N LEU A 19 3.44 -1.02 7.88
CA LEU A 19 3.90 -2.21 7.18
C LEU A 19 5.37 -2.12 6.74
N ALA A 20 5.82 -0.96 6.25
CA ALA A 20 7.22 -0.74 5.89
C ALA A 20 8.15 -0.80 7.12
N VAL A 21 7.71 -0.25 8.25
CA VAL A 21 8.44 -0.35 9.53
C VAL A 21 8.49 -1.81 10.02
N ALA A 22 7.38 -2.53 9.94
CA ALA A 22 7.34 -3.96 10.27
C ALA A 22 8.27 -4.77 9.37
N GLY A 23 8.32 -4.45 8.06
CA GLY A 23 9.22 -5.13 7.14
C GLY A 23 10.68 -4.85 7.40
N TRP A 24 11.03 -3.62 7.81
CA TRP A 24 12.37 -3.34 8.31
C TRP A 24 12.68 -4.15 9.58
N ALA A 25 11.78 -4.18 10.55
CA ALA A 25 12.00 -4.91 11.80
C ALA A 25 12.16 -6.42 11.61
N LEU A 26 11.41 -7.03 10.69
CA LEU A 26 11.41 -8.48 10.46
C LEU A 26 12.50 -8.94 9.47
N LEU A 27 12.70 -8.22 8.38
CA LEU A 27 13.52 -8.67 7.24
C LEU A 27 14.72 -7.74 6.94
N GLY A 28 14.88 -6.67 7.73
CA GLY A 28 15.98 -5.72 7.58
C GLY A 28 15.72 -4.59 6.58
N LEU A 29 16.75 -3.76 6.41
CA LEU A 29 16.68 -2.46 5.72
C LEU A 29 16.15 -2.55 4.28
N VAL A 30 16.48 -3.63 3.56
CA VAL A 30 16.10 -3.83 2.15
C VAL A 30 14.58 -4.01 2.00
N ALA A 31 13.94 -4.77 2.89
CA ALA A 31 12.50 -5.02 2.84
C ALA A 31 11.71 -3.73 3.15
N GLY A 32 12.16 -2.96 4.14
CA GLY A 32 11.58 -1.65 4.44
C GLY A 32 11.66 -0.69 3.25
N LEU A 33 12.83 -0.61 2.60
CA LEU A 33 13.03 0.22 1.40
C LEU A 33 12.16 -0.23 0.23
N LEU A 34 12.07 -1.54 -0.03
CA LEU A 34 11.23 -2.08 -1.11
C LEU A 34 9.75 -1.76 -0.89
N LEU A 35 9.25 -1.85 0.34
CA LEU A 35 7.88 -1.47 0.67
C LEU A 35 7.64 0.03 0.49
N SER A 36 8.59 0.89 0.89
CA SER A 36 8.50 2.34 0.70
C SER A 36 8.54 2.74 -0.78
N VAL A 37 9.42 2.11 -1.57
CA VAL A 37 9.52 2.35 -3.02
C VAL A 37 8.30 1.80 -3.75
N GLY A 38 7.79 0.64 -3.35
CA GLY A 38 6.58 0.04 -3.91
C GLY A 38 5.35 0.93 -3.74
N LEU A 39 5.21 1.60 -2.59
CA LEU A 39 4.17 2.60 -2.38
C LEU A 39 4.24 3.72 -3.43
N PHE A 40 5.43 4.25 -3.65
CA PHE A 40 5.63 5.43 -4.49
C PHE A 40 5.53 5.10 -5.98
N LEU A 41 6.10 3.98 -6.41
CA LEU A 41 6.22 3.61 -7.83
C LEU A 41 5.09 2.73 -8.35
N LEU A 42 4.38 1.99 -7.50
CA LEU A 42 3.29 1.11 -7.96
C LEU A 42 1.93 1.66 -7.52
N VAL A 43 1.75 1.98 -6.24
CA VAL A 43 0.44 2.32 -5.69
C VAL A 43 -0.06 3.69 -6.18
N MET A 44 0.82 4.70 -6.22
CA MET A 44 0.45 6.02 -6.75
C MET A 44 0.04 6.01 -8.23
N PRO A 45 0.84 5.47 -9.17
CA PRO A 45 0.44 5.46 -10.58
C PRO A 45 -0.74 4.54 -10.86
N THR A 46 -0.86 3.38 -10.20
CA THR A 46 -2.08 2.55 -10.36
C THR A 46 -3.32 3.30 -9.89
N SER A 47 -3.26 4.02 -8.77
CA SER A 47 -4.39 4.86 -8.33
C SER A 47 -4.73 5.95 -9.36
N ALA A 48 -3.72 6.64 -9.90
CA ALA A 48 -3.92 7.69 -10.90
C ALA A 48 -4.51 7.15 -12.21
N VAL A 49 -4.04 5.99 -12.67
CA VAL A 49 -4.53 5.32 -13.89
C VAL A 49 -5.96 4.85 -13.71
N VAL A 50 -6.28 4.18 -12.59
CA VAL A 50 -7.64 3.69 -12.31
C VAL A 50 -8.63 4.85 -12.22
N LEU A 51 -8.25 5.95 -11.55
CA LEU A 51 -9.07 7.15 -11.47
C LEU A 51 -9.34 7.76 -12.86
N SER A 52 -8.29 7.87 -13.68
CA SER A 52 -8.38 8.47 -15.02
C SER A 52 -9.23 7.66 -16.01
N LYS A 53 -9.22 6.33 -15.89
CA LYS A 53 -9.86 5.41 -16.84
C LYS A 53 -11.30 5.05 -16.48
N THR A 54 -11.63 4.98 -15.19
CA THR A 54 -12.92 4.40 -14.75
C THR A 54 -13.85 5.40 -14.06
N GLY A 55 -13.33 6.51 -13.52
CA GLY A 55 -14.11 7.46 -12.73
C GLY A 55 -14.78 6.85 -11.48
N ASN A 56 -14.44 5.61 -11.11
CA ASN A 56 -15.09 4.86 -10.06
C ASN A 56 -14.20 4.77 -8.80
N PHE A 57 -14.48 5.63 -7.84
CA PHE A 57 -13.75 5.71 -6.57
C PHE A 57 -13.85 4.44 -5.71
N ALA A 58 -14.91 3.64 -5.85
CA ALA A 58 -15.05 2.39 -5.11
C ALA A 58 -14.06 1.33 -5.61
N LEU A 59 -13.79 1.31 -6.92
CA LEU A 59 -12.85 0.39 -7.54
C LEU A 59 -11.40 0.76 -7.19
N GLU A 60 -11.07 2.06 -7.22
CA GLU A 60 -9.75 2.55 -6.78
C GLU A 60 -9.48 2.19 -5.31
N ARG A 61 -10.47 2.35 -4.44
CA ARG A 61 -10.40 1.94 -3.03
C ARG A 61 -10.12 0.44 -2.92
N GLY A 62 -10.91 -0.39 -3.61
CA GLY A 62 -10.73 -1.83 -3.61
C GLY A 62 -9.31 -2.24 -4.01
N VAL A 63 -8.76 -1.61 -5.06
CA VAL A 63 -7.40 -1.87 -5.55
C VAL A 63 -6.33 -1.44 -4.53
N ARG A 64 -6.46 -0.26 -3.91
CA ARG A 64 -5.49 0.18 -2.89
C ARG A 64 -5.43 -0.80 -1.72
N TRP A 65 -6.57 -1.13 -1.14
CA TRP A 65 -6.64 -2.02 0.01
C TRP A 65 -6.23 -3.46 -0.33
N SER A 66 -6.52 -3.94 -1.55
CA SER A 66 -6.06 -5.27 -1.97
C SER A 66 -4.53 -5.32 -2.15
N ILE A 67 -3.90 -4.29 -2.70
CA ILE A 67 -2.44 -4.21 -2.81
C ILE A 67 -1.80 -4.23 -1.42
N LEU A 68 -2.35 -3.49 -0.45
CA LEU A 68 -1.85 -3.50 0.93
C LEU A 68 -2.03 -4.86 1.61
N ALA A 69 -3.17 -5.52 1.42
CA ALA A 69 -3.38 -6.87 1.93
C ALA A 69 -2.38 -7.87 1.34
N VAL A 70 -2.15 -7.82 0.02
CA VAL A 70 -1.16 -8.67 -0.65
C VAL A 70 0.25 -8.38 -0.13
N ALA A 71 0.63 -7.10 -0.01
CA ALA A 71 1.94 -6.73 0.54
C ALA A 71 2.15 -7.25 1.97
N ALA A 72 1.11 -7.20 2.80
CA ALA A 72 1.17 -7.72 4.16
C ALA A 72 1.31 -9.25 4.22
N ILE A 73 0.55 -9.97 3.38
CA ILE A 73 0.64 -11.43 3.29
C ILE A 73 2.03 -11.84 2.79
N VAL A 74 2.54 -11.19 1.74
CA VAL A 74 3.88 -11.46 1.21
C VAL A 74 4.94 -11.19 2.28
N LEU A 75 4.83 -10.08 3.01
CA LEU A 75 5.77 -9.76 4.07
C LEU A 75 5.79 -10.84 5.16
N LEU A 76 4.61 -11.25 5.64
CA LEU A 76 4.49 -12.30 6.65
C LEU A 76 5.01 -13.66 6.16
N ALA A 77 4.65 -14.05 4.94
CA ALA A 77 5.12 -15.28 4.34
C ALA A 77 6.64 -15.30 4.18
N VAL A 78 7.24 -14.20 3.72
CA VAL A 78 8.69 -14.10 3.56
C VAL A 78 9.39 -14.06 4.92
N SER A 79 8.81 -13.40 5.94
CA SER A 79 9.37 -13.39 7.30
C SER A 79 9.31 -14.74 8.01
N ASP A 80 8.38 -15.62 7.63
CA ASP A 80 8.31 -16.99 8.17
C ASP A 80 9.35 -17.91 7.52
N LEU A 81 9.74 -17.60 6.27
CA LEU A 81 10.73 -18.33 5.47
C LEU A 81 12.19 -17.94 5.76
N SER A 82 12.41 -16.77 6.38
CA SER A 82 13.73 -16.18 6.64
C SER A 82 14.23 -16.45 8.04
#